data_AF-A0A967WV61-F1
#
_entry.id   AF-A0A967WV61-F1
#
_cell.length_a   1.000
_cell.length_b   1.000
_cell.length_c   1.000
_cell.angle_alpha   90.00
_cell.angle_beta   90.00
_cell.angle_gamma   90.00
#
_symmetry.space_group_name_H-M   'P 1'
#
loop_
_entity.id
_entity.type
_entity.pdbx_description
1 polymer ?
#
loop_
_entity_poly.entity_id
_entity_poly.type
_entity_poly.pdbx_seq_one_letter_code
_entity_poly.pdbx_strand_id
1 'polypeptide(L)'
;AQDTVTWKVQSHWPGSSSSYTDSLGRLKRVIEERTDGRLKLQLYEAGALFKAKETFNAVSRGILEMGTISPAYAQDKVSLAG
;
A
#
# COMPACT_ATOMS: atom_id res chain seq x y z
N ALA A 1 0.77 0.84 28.17
CA ALA A 1 -0.05 1.03 26.96
C ALA A 1 0.67 0.34 25.81
N GLN A 2 -0.04 -0.36 24.93
CA GLN A 2 0.59 -1.01 23.78
C GLN A 2 0.49 -0.05 22.60
N ASP A 3 1.63 0.39 22.07
CA ASP A 3 1.65 1.42 21.02
C ASP A 3 0.93 0.94 19.77
N THR A 4 -0.02 1.76 19.29
CA THR A 4 -0.73 1.52 18.04
C THR A 4 -0.04 2.30 16.93
N VAL A 5 0.36 1.62 15.88
CA VAL A 5 1.00 2.21 14.69
C VAL A 5 -0.01 2.24 13.56
N THR A 6 -0.13 3.38 12.89
CA THR A 6 -0.95 3.51 11.67
C THR A 6 -0.03 3.70 10.47
N TRP A 7 -0.11 2.78 9.51
CA TRP A 7 0.61 2.88 8.25
C TRP A 7 -0.30 3.42 7.16
N LYS A 8 0.18 4.42 6.41
CA LYS A 8 -0.50 4.94 5.24
C LYS A 8 -0.16 4.04 4.06
N VAL A 9 -1.19 3.61 3.35
CA VAL A 9 -1.06 2.67 2.23
C VAL A 9 -1.70 3.24 0.98
N GLN A 10 -0.88 3.56 -0.02
CA GLN A 10 -1.35 4.03 -1.33
C GLN A 10 -1.57 2.83 -2.25
N SER A 11 -2.80 2.67 -2.74
CA SER A 11 -3.13 1.67 -3.75
C SER A 11 -2.86 2.21 -5.17
N HIS A 12 -2.50 1.36 -6.12
CA HIS A 12 -2.58 1.72 -7.54
C HIS A 12 -3.96 1.50 -8.17
N TRP A 13 -4.87 0.81 -7.45
CA TRP A 13 -6.25 0.61 -7.89
C TRP A 13 -7.14 1.80 -7.48
N PRO A 14 -8.07 2.25 -8.34
CA PRO A 14 -9.15 3.16 -7.94
C PRO A 14 -10.01 2.55 -6.83
N GLY A 15 -10.67 3.37 -6.00
CA GLY A 15 -11.54 2.88 -4.93
C GLY A 15 -12.74 2.07 -5.41
N SER A 16 -13.16 2.26 -6.67
CA SER A 16 -14.22 1.49 -7.33
C SER A 16 -13.79 0.10 -7.82
N SER A 17 -12.49 -0.21 -7.79
CA SER A 17 -11.98 -1.51 -8.23
C SER A 17 -12.29 -2.59 -7.19
N SER A 18 -12.79 -3.75 -7.63
CA SER A 18 -12.94 -4.91 -6.74
C SER A 18 -11.61 -5.33 -6.13
N SER A 19 -10.48 -5.17 -6.83
CA SER A 19 -9.15 -5.46 -6.28
C SER A 19 -8.79 -4.54 -5.10
N TYR A 20 -9.24 -3.29 -5.11
CA TYR A 20 -9.05 -2.39 -3.97
C TYR A 20 -9.77 -2.94 -2.72
N THR A 21 -11.02 -3.33 -2.87
CA THR A 21 -11.83 -3.86 -1.75
C THR A 21 -11.41 -5.26 -1.34
N ASP A 22 -11.36 -6.20 -2.28
CA ASP A 22 -11.21 -7.63 -2.01
C ASP A 22 -9.77 -8.02 -1.70
N SER A 23 -8.79 -7.31 -2.26
CA SER A 23 -7.36 -7.60 -1.99
C SER A 23 -6.83 -6.70 -0.89
N LEU A 24 -6.88 -5.38 -1.08
CA LEU A 24 -6.27 -4.45 -0.11
C LEU A 24 -7.12 -4.32 1.17
N GLY A 25 -8.44 -4.30 1.05
CA GLY A 25 -9.35 -4.35 2.20
C GLY A 25 -9.21 -5.65 3.01
N ARG A 26 -9.06 -6.80 2.33
CA ARG A 26 -8.77 -8.07 3.01
C ARG A 26 -7.43 -8.06 3.72
N LEU A 27 -6.38 -7.53 3.09
CA LEU A 27 -5.06 -7.40 3.71
C LEU A 27 -5.12 -6.54 4.98
N LYS A 28 -5.79 -5.38 4.91
CA LYS A 28 -6.04 -4.53 6.07
C LYS A 28 -6.70 -5.31 7.21
N ARG A 29 -7.81 -6.00 6.93
CA ARG A 29 -8.53 -6.78 7.95
C ARG A 29 -7.64 -7.84 8.60
N VAL A 30 -6.93 -8.63 7.79
CA VAL A 30 -6.07 -9.72 8.30
C VAL A 30 -4.92 -9.17 9.14
N ILE A 31 -4.32 -8.05 8.75
CA ILE A 31 -3.24 -7.42 9.52
C ILE A 31 -3.77 -6.86 10.84
N GLU A 32 -4.89 -6.14 10.82
CA GLU A 32 -5.50 -5.58 12.03
C GLU A 32 -5.92 -6.71 13.00
N GLU A 33 -6.50 -7.80 12.51
CA GLU A 33 -6.85 -8.99 13.30
C GLU A 33 -5.60 -9.67 13.90
N ARG A 34 -4.58 -9.95 13.10
CA ARG A 34 -3.37 -10.68 13.55
C ARG A 34 -2.49 -9.87 14.49
N THR A 35 -2.65 -8.55 14.50
CA THR A 35 -1.87 -7.67 15.37
C THR A 35 -2.67 -7.18 16.57
N ASP A 36 -3.89 -7.68 16.78
CA ASP A 36 -4.81 -7.22 17.83
C ASP A 36 -5.01 -5.70 17.76
N GLY A 37 -5.10 -5.16 16.54
CA GLY A 37 -5.28 -3.74 16.26
C GLY A 37 -4.04 -2.87 16.51
N ARG A 38 -2.88 -3.45 16.85
CA ARG A 38 -1.62 -2.70 17.05
C ARG A 38 -1.08 -2.11 15.75
N LEU A 39 -1.32 -2.76 14.61
CA LEU A 39 -1.02 -2.19 13.29
C LEU A 39 -2.32 -1.94 12.54
N LYS A 40 -2.59 -0.67 12.24
CA LYS A 40 -3.74 -0.23 11.45
C LYS A 40 -3.28 0.25 10.08
N LEU A 41 -4.04 -0.09 9.05
CA LEU A 41 -3.76 0.40 7.69
C LEU A 41 -4.76 1.46 7.30
N GLN A 42 -4.27 2.66 6.99
CA GLN A 42 -5.07 3.72 6.38
C GLN A 42 -4.90 3.64 4.86
N LEU A 43 -5.95 3.23 4.17
CA LEU A 43 -5.92 2.98 2.73
C LEU A 43 -6.27 4.25 1.95
N TYR A 44 -5.51 4.49 0.88
CA TYR A 44 -5.69 5.57 -0.07
C TYR A 44 -5.83 4.99 -1.48
N GLU A 45 -6.86 5.42 -2.21
CA GLU A 45 -7.09 5.01 -3.60
C GLU A 45 -6.09 5.63 -4.58
N ALA A 46 -5.97 5.06 -5.78
CA ALA A 46 -5.05 5.51 -6.83
C ALA A 46 -4.98 7.04 -6.98
N GLY A 47 -3.79 7.60 -6.81
CA GLY A 47 -3.53 9.03 -7.04
C GLY A 47 -3.83 9.94 -5.86
N ALA A 48 -4.35 9.44 -4.74
CA ALA A 48 -4.74 10.28 -3.60
C ALA A 48 -3.56 10.95 -2.87
N LEU A 49 -2.42 10.25 -2.73
CA LEU A 49 -1.19 10.79 -2.12
C LEU A 49 -0.09 11.04 -3.17
N PHE A 50 0.12 10.06 -4.05
CA PHE A 50 1.16 10.09 -5.07
C PHE A 50 0.59 9.56 -6.39
N LYS A 51 1.17 10.00 -7.52
CA LYS A 51 0.85 9.40 -8.81
C LYS A 51 1.30 7.94 -8.82
N ALA A 52 0.62 7.09 -9.59
CA ALA A 52 0.86 5.64 -9.59
C ALA A 52 2.33 5.23 -9.81
N LYS A 53 3.08 5.95 -10.66
CA LYS A 53 4.51 5.70 -10.91
C LYS A 53 5.44 6.26 -9.81
N GLU A 54 4.96 7.20 -9.00
CA GLU A 54 5.73 7.82 -7.92
C GLU A 54 5.59 7.07 -6.60
N THR A 55 4.52 6.28 -6.43
CA THR A 55 4.26 5.47 -5.23
C THR A 55 5.46 4.60 -4.84
N PHE A 56 6.12 3.94 -5.80
CA PHE A 56 7.30 3.13 -5.53
C PHE A 56 8.45 3.95 -4.93
N ASN A 57 8.74 5.12 -5.50
CA ASN A 57 9.79 6.01 -5.02
C ASN A 57 9.44 6.59 -3.64
N ALA A 58 8.16 6.90 -3.38
CA ALA A 58 7.69 7.40 -2.09
C ALA A 58 7.91 6.36 -0.97
N VAL A 59 7.57 5.09 -1.24
CA VAL A 59 7.81 3.98 -0.30
C VAL A 59 9.30 3.72 -0.12
N SER A 60 10.07 3.66 -1.22
CA SER A 60 11.53 3.42 -1.17
C SER A 60 12.29 4.49 -0.38
N ARG A 61 11.75 5.71 -0.27
CA ARG A 61 12.34 6.82 0.50
C ARG A 61 11.80 6.92 1.92
N GLY A 62 10.88 6.04 2.33
CA GLY A 62 10.25 6.06 3.65
C GLY A 62 9.27 7.21 3.86
N ILE A 63 8.81 7.87 2.79
CA ILE A 63 7.78 8.92 2.88
C ILE A 63 6.39 8.30 3.11
N LEU A 64 6.21 7.08 2.59
CA LEU A 64 5.00 6.29 2.73
C LEU A 64 5.37 4.90 3.24
N GLU A 65 4.64 4.38 4.22
CA GLU A 65 5.00 3.11 4.85
C GLU A 65 4.74 1.91 3.93
N MET A 66 3.68 1.95 3.11
CA MET A 66 3.37 0.88 2.15
C MET A 66 2.66 1.40 0.89
N GLY A 67 2.72 0.62 -0.19
CA GLY A 67 1.89 0.85 -1.36
C GLY A 67 1.73 -0.39 -2.22
N THR A 68 0.64 -0.45 -2.99
CA THR A 68 0.48 -1.44 -4.06
C THR A 68 0.84 -0.81 -5.39
N ILE A 69 1.56 -1.53 -6.24
CA ILE A 69 1.96 -1.09 -7.57
C ILE A 69 1.77 -2.22 -8.58
N SER A 70 1.69 -1.87 -9.85
CA SER A 70 1.99 -2.83 -10.92
C SER A 70 3.51 -2.96 -11.06
N PRO A 71 4.07 -4.18 -11.20
CA PRO A 71 5.49 -4.38 -11.47
C PRO A 71 5.99 -3.58 -12.69
N ALA A 72 5.12 -3.33 -13.67
CA ALA A 72 5.42 -2.53 -14.85
C ALA A 72 5.85 -1.09 -14.53
N TYR A 73 5.49 -0.54 -13.37
CA TYR A 73 5.85 0.84 -13.00
C TYR A 73 7.26 0.98 -12.45
N ALA A 74 7.92 -0.13 -12.10
CA ALA A 74 9.24 -0.16 -11.49
C ALA A 74 10.26 -0.94 -12.34
N GLN A 75 9.99 -1.18 -13.63
CA GLN A 75 10.90 -1.94 -14.52
C GLN A 75 12.26 -1.27 -14.70
N ASP A 76 12.32 0.07 -14.61
CA ASP A 76 13.56 0.86 -14.65
C ASP A 76 14.25 0.97 -13.27
N LYS A 77 13.57 0.52 -12.20
CA LYS A 77 14.04 0.62 -10.81
C LYS A 77 14.44 -0.72 -10.21
N VAL A 78 13.86 -1.81 -10.69
CA VAL A 78 14.06 -3.17 -10.18
C VAL A 78 14.50 -4.05 -11.34
N SER A 79 15.66 -4.69 -11.22
CA SER A 79 16.09 -5.70 -12.18
C SER A 79 15.08 -6.84 -12.18
N LEU A 80 14.39 -7.04 -13.29
CA LEU A 80 13.59 -8.24 -13.49
C LEU A 80 14.59 -9.38 -13.72
N ALA A 81 14.81 -10.21 -12.70
CA ALA A 81 15.59 -11.43 -12.89
C ALA A 81 14.91 -12.26 -13.98
N GLY A 82 15.59 -12.42 -15.11
CA GLY A 82 15.27 -13.35 -16.19
C GLY A 82 16.00 -14.67 -15.99
#